data_AF-A0A3L8P452-F1
#
_entry.id   AF-A0A3L8P452-F1
#
_cell.length_a   1.000
_cell.length_b   1.000
_cell.length_c   1.000
_cell.angle_alpha   90.00
_cell.angle_beta   90.00
_cell.angle_gamma   90.00
#
_symmetry.space_group_name_H-M   'P 1'
#
loop_
_entity.id
_entity.type
_entity.pdbx_description
1 polymer ?
#
loop_
_entity_poly.entity_id
_entity_poly.type
_entity_poly.pdbx_seq_one_letter_code
_entity_poly.pdbx_strand_id
1 'polypeptide(L)'
;MTPPHSRRTVLRAGAASGIGAVLATEILGAVRDTAFAVPTASSRAALATSTACTTLTKEETQGPFWVDEKLERSDIRTDTEGTTGTQAGVPLTLTINLQDAGASCAPQAGAYVDIWHANNQGAYSDVSGSGNPDNVGQNWLRGYQVSDANGSVTFTTVMPGWYTSRTIHIHFRVRLTLSDSSTVNFTSQLYFDDTINSAVLATSGYKSEANRDTYNSGDQLYDATLQVPLTGDTTSGYAGSFTANLDFGDDSSTSTSSSSTDQTVSATLVSAVAKRRSRRRLVVVRLNAGERVTGRVRLVRHDTVLAHRRWGWLAQGAHTLRVKVPRKVAHGDAKVLVNLADASGNTWYAVRRVHVPR
;
A
#
# COMPACT_ATOMS: atom_id res chain seq x y z
N MET A 1 0.85 66.55 20.20
CA MET A 1 0.76 65.62 19.05
C MET A 1 1.15 64.24 19.55
N THR A 2 0.28 63.27 19.29
CA THR A 2 0.03 62.03 20.05
C THR A 2 1.26 61.14 20.34
N PRO A 3 1.45 60.66 21.59
CA PRO A 3 2.50 59.72 21.95
C PRO A 3 2.06 58.24 21.85
N PRO A 4 3.03 57.30 21.87
CA PRO A 4 2.80 55.87 21.69
C PRO A 4 2.72 55.07 23.02
N HIS A 5 2.11 53.89 22.88
CA HIS A 5 2.15 52.64 23.66
C HIS A 5 2.51 52.62 25.16
N SER A 6 1.69 51.91 25.94
CA SER A 6 2.13 51.18 27.14
C SER A 6 1.31 49.92 27.38
N ARG A 7 2.01 48.80 27.60
CA ARG A 7 1.49 47.53 28.15
C ARG A 7 1.44 47.64 29.68
N ARG A 8 0.41 47.06 30.32
CA ARG A 8 0.58 46.37 31.61
C ARG A 8 -0.59 45.43 31.93
N THR A 9 -0.22 44.17 32.13
CA THR A 9 -1.03 43.01 32.51
C THR A 9 -1.41 43.05 33.99
N VAL A 10 -2.60 42.50 34.26
CA VAL A 10 -3.33 42.46 35.53
C VAL A 10 -2.76 41.44 36.53
N LEU A 11 -2.83 41.81 37.82
CA LEU A 11 -2.49 41.02 39.01
C LEU A 11 -3.57 39.99 39.39
N ARG A 12 -3.10 38.81 39.78
CA ARG A 12 -3.41 37.99 40.98
C ARG A 12 -4.84 37.95 41.57
N ALA A 13 -5.32 36.69 41.65
CA ALA A 13 -5.75 35.94 42.85
C ALA A 13 -7.03 36.33 43.63
N GLY A 14 -7.80 35.31 44.01
CA GLY A 14 -8.76 35.37 45.11
C GLY A 14 -9.77 34.23 45.11
N ALA A 15 -9.67 33.32 46.09
CA ALA A 15 -10.63 32.27 46.39
C ALA A 15 -11.56 32.70 47.54
N ALA A 16 -12.82 32.25 47.54
CA ALA A 16 -13.71 32.04 48.71
C ALA A 16 -15.04 31.44 48.20
N SER A 17 -15.37 30.19 48.54
CA SER A 17 -16.20 29.74 49.68
C SER A 17 -17.62 30.29 49.72
N GLY A 18 -18.60 29.39 49.59
CA GLY A 18 -20.02 29.66 49.85
C GLY A 18 -20.82 28.35 49.95
N ILE A 19 -21.04 27.89 51.19
CA ILE A 19 -21.97 26.80 51.54
C ILE A 19 -23.37 27.40 51.60
N GLY A 20 -24.29 26.91 50.77
CA GLY A 20 -25.71 27.23 50.83
C GLY A 20 -26.52 25.95 51.01
N ALA A 21 -27.12 25.78 52.18
CA ALA A 21 -28.08 24.71 52.44
C ALA A 21 -29.47 25.12 51.92
N VAL A 22 -30.05 24.31 51.04
CA VAL A 22 -31.49 24.33 50.73
C VAL A 22 -32.01 22.89 50.85
N LEU A 23 -32.92 22.72 51.80
CA LEU A 23 -33.75 21.53 51.97
C LEU A 23 -34.82 21.50 50.86
N ALA A 24 -34.83 20.46 50.04
CA ALA A 24 -36.01 20.07 49.25
C ALA A 24 -35.94 18.60 48.82
N THR A 25 -36.72 17.78 49.53
CA THR A 25 -37.58 16.69 49.04
C THR A 25 -37.00 15.67 48.04
N GLU A 26 -36.98 14.41 48.48
CA GLU A 26 -36.69 13.24 47.64
C GLU A 26 -37.65 13.13 46.45
N ILE A 27 -37.10 13.22 45.25
CA ILE A 27 -37.62 12.52 44.07
C ILE A 27 -36.44 11.75 43.47
N LEU A 28 -36.55 10.44 43.53
CA LEU A 28 -35.62 9.47 42.97
C LEU A 28 -35.62 9.60 41.42
N GLY A 29 -34.75 10.45 40.89
CA GLY A 29 -34.50 10.60 39.46
C GLY A 29 -33.03 10.33 39.18
N ALA A 30 -32.71 9.16 38.63
CA ALA A 30 -31.37 8.76 38.26
C ALA A 30 -30.83 9.64 37.12
N VAL A 31 -30.19 10.76 37.46
CA VAL A 31 -29.28 11.43 36.53
C VAL A 31 -27.95 10.69 36.65
N ARG A 32 -27.71 9.76 35.72
CA ARG A 32 -26.37 9.22 35.52
C ARG A 32 -25.49 10.39 35.12
N ASP A 33 -24.55 10.77 35.99
CA ASP A 33 -23.40 11.58 35.63
C ASP A 33 -22.63 10.84 34.53
N THR A 34 -22.97 11.12 33.28
CA THR A 34 -22.11 10.80 32.16
C THR A 34 -20.97 11.81 32.19
N ALA A 35 -19.95 11.51 32.97
CA ALA A 35 -18.67 12.17 32.86
C ALA A 35 -18.15 11.93 31.43
N PHE A 36 -18.27 12.94 30.57
CA PHE A 36 -17.62 12.94 29.27
C PHE A 36 -16.12 12.94 29.52
N ALA A 37 -15.50 11.76 29.48
CA ALA A 37 -14.07 11.61 29.66
C ALA A 37 -13.36 12.38 28.53
N VAL A 38 -12.59 13.40 28.90
CA VAL A 38 -11.72 14.11 27.95
C VAL A 38 -10.65 13.11 27.49
N PRO A 39 -10.53 12.83 26.19
CA PRO A 39 -9.57 11.84 25.72
C PRO A 39 -8.15 12.29 26.06
N THR A 40 -7.40 11.40 26.71
CA THR A 40 -5.97 11.56 27.02
C THR A 40 -5.14 11.76 25.75
N ALA A 41 -3.96 12.36 25.87
CA ALA A 41 -3.04 12.58 24.75
C ALA A 41 -2.73 11.29 23.95
N SER A 42 -2.63 10.15 24.64
CA SER A 42 -2.42 8.84 24.02
C SER A 42 -3.62 8.36 23.18
N SER A 43 -4.85 8.59 23.67
CA SER A 43 -6.07 8.28 22.91
C SER A 43 -6.33 9.22 21.74
N ARG A 44 -5.88 10.49 21.83
CA ARG A 44 -5.93 11.44 20.70
C ARG A 44 -4.91 11.08 19.62
N ALA A 45 -3.70 10.66 20.01
CA ALA A 45 -2.69 10.17 19.08
C ALA A 45 -3.17 8.89 18.36
N ALA A 46 -3.71 7.91 19.10
CA ALA A 46 -4.24 6.69 18.50
C ALA A 46 -5.42 6.95 17.54
N LEU A 47 -6.34 7.85 17.91
CA LEU A 47 -7.45 8.24 17.04
C LEU A 47 -6.94 8.99 15.79
N ALA A 48 -6.01 9.92 15.94
CA ALA A 48 -5.39 10.64 14.82
C ALA A 48 -4.63 9.70 13.87
N THR A 49 -3.89 8.73 14.38
CA THR A 49 -3.22 7.69 13.58
C THR A 49 -4.24 6.82 12.83
N SER A 50 -5.34 6.44 13.48
CA SER A 50 -6.41 5.66 12.83
C SER A 50 -7.13 6.44 11.73
N THR A 51 -7.41 7.73 11.92
CA THR A 51 -8.05 8.58 10.91
C THR A 51 -7.10 8.89 9.74
N ALA A 52 -5.80 9.10 10.03
CA ALA A 52 -4.80 9.36 9.00
C ALA A 52 -4.63 8.19 8.02
N CYS A 53 -4.73 6.95 8.49
CA CYS A 53 -4.60 5.77 7.63
C CYS A 53 -5.87 5.46 6.81
N THR A 54 -7.05 5.95 7.21
CA THR A 54 -8.27 5.82 6.37
C THR A 54 -8.25 6.74 5.14
N THR A 55 -7.31 7.68 5.07
CA THR A 55 -7.08 8.47 3.85
C THR A 55 -6.11 7.70 2.95
N LEU A 56 -6.65 7.13 1.87
CA LEU A 56 -5.85 6.41 0.88
C LEU A 56 -4.84 7.34 0.22
N THR A 57 -3.65 6.81 0.00
CA THR A 57 -2.63 7.50 -0.79
C THR A 57 -3.13 7.71 -2.21
N LYS A 58 -3.03 8.94 -2.69
CA LYS A 58 -3.48 9.32 -4.02
C LYS A 58 -2.65 8.60 -5.09
N GLU A 59 -3.33 7.93 -6.01
CA GLU A 59 -2.71 7.34 -7.19
C GLU A 59 -2.33 8.44 -8.20
N GLU A 60 -1.13 8.33 -8.77
CA GLU A 60 -0.65 9.26 -9.80
C GLU A 60 -0.15 8.47 -11.03
N THR A 61 -0.02 9.15 -12.16
CA THR A 61 0.45 8.51 -13.39
C THR A 61 1.87 7.93 -13.23
N GLN A 62 2.11 6.77 -13.86
CA GLN A 62 3.44 6.18 -13.99
C GLN A 62 4.41 7.04 -14.82
N GLY A 63 3.88 7.94 -15.66
CA GLY A 63 4.70 8.67 -16.62
C GLY A 63 5.37 7.78 -17.67
N PRO A 64 6.21 8.39 -18.53
CA PRO A 64 6.79 7.70 -19.69
C PRO A 64 8.07 6.90 -19.36
N PHE A 65 8.62 7.05 -18.15
CA PHE A 65 9.97 6.54 -17.80
C PHE A 65 9.97 5.30 -16.90
N TRP A 66 8.83 4.63 -16.77
CA TRP A 66 8.75 3.33 -16.08
C TRP A 66 9.43 2.22 -16.90
N VAL A 67 10.35 1.50 -16.26
CA VAL A 67 11.01 0.29 -16.78
C VAL A 67 11.07 -0.72 -15.65
N ASP A 68 10.62 -1.96 -15.91
CA ASP A 68 10.74 -3.07 -14.96
C ASP A 68 12.08 -3.78 -15.13
N GLU A 69 13.13 -3.20 -14.54
CA GLU A 69 14.51 -3.71 -14.56
C GLU A 69 14.71 -4.96 -13.69
N LYS A 70 13.74 -5.29 -12.83
CA LYS A 70 13.80 -6.42 -11.89
C LYS A 70 15.05 -6.39 -10.99
N LEU A 71 15.47 -5.20 -10.55
CA LEU A 71 16.61 -5.01 -9.66
C LEU A 71 16.20 -4.98 -8.18
N GLU A 72 16.38 -6.10 -7.47
CA GLU A 72 16.19 -6.15 -6.01
C GLU A 72 17.41 -5.56 -5.29
N ARG A 73 17.32 -4.32 -4.82
CA ARG A 73 18.44 -3.63 -4.15
C ARG A 73 17.98 -2.45 -3.30
N SER A 74 18.68 -2.22 -2.19
CA SER A 74 18.46 -1.06 -1.32
C SER A 74 19.23 0.18 -1.78
N ASP A 75 20.50 0.04 -2.17
CA ASP A 75 21.25 1.13 -2.82
C ASP A 75 21.01 1.10 -4.33
N ILE A 76 20.34 2.14 -4.83
CA ILE A 76 19.96 2.25 -6.24
C ILE A 76 20.90 3.16 -7.04
N ARG A 77 21.95 3.74 -6.43
CA ARG A 77 22.76 4.79 -7.07
C ARG A 77 23.68 4.27 -8.17
N THR A 78 24.10 3.02 -8.08
CA THR A 78 25.08 2.44 -9.00
C THR A 78 24.42 1.86 -10.25
N ASP A 79 25.01 2.14 -11.41
CA ASP A 79 24.75 1.44 -12.66
C ASP A 79 25.42 0.07 -12.65
N THR A 80 24.64 -1.02 -12.66
CA THR A 80 25.22 -2.37 -12.60
C THR A 80 25.67 -2.88 -13.96
N GLU A 81 25.28 -2.21 -15.04
CA GLU A 81 25.78 -2.49 -16.39
C GLU A 81 27.21 -1.96 -16.58
N GLY A 82 27.73 -1.18 -15.61
CA GLY A 82 29.12 -0.73 -15.57
C GLY A 82 29.45 0.40 -16.56
N THR A 83 28.45 1.05 -17.12
CA THR A 83 28.63 2.07 -18.16
C THR A 83 28.88 3.46 -17.59
N THR A 84 28.26 3.79 -16.45
CA THR A 84 28.26 5.15 -15.88
C THR A 84 28.65 5.24 -14.40
N GLY A 85 28.84 4.11 -13.71
CA GLY A 85 29.27 4.07 -12.31
C GLY A 85 28.17 4.49 -11.32
N THR A 86 28.54 5.19 -10.24
CA THR A 86 27.59 5.60 -9.19
C THR A 86 27.14 7.04 -9.41
N GLN A 87 25.82 7.26 -9.44
CA GLN A 87 25.25 8.59 -9.64
C GLN A 87 25.61 9.54 -8.48
N ALA A 88 26.04 10.74 -8.85
CA ALA A 88 26.31 11.83 -7.92
C ALA A 88 25.01 12.54 -7.50
N GLY A 89 25.05 13.21 -6.35
CA GLY A 89 23.95 14.01 -5.83
C GLY A 89 24.00 14.11 -4.31
N VAL A 90 23.10 14.92 -3.73
CA VAL A 90 22.89 14.99 -2.29
C VAL A 90 22.32 13.65 -1.84
N PRO A 91 22.95 12.92 -0.90
CA PRO A 91 22.44 11.62 -0.45
C PRO A 91 21.03 11.70 0.13
N LEU A 92 20.22 10.69 -0.14
CA LEU A 92 18.88 10.52 0.41
C LEU A 92 18.71 9.09 0.92
N THR A 93 18.34 8.94 2.19
CA THR A 93 17.78 7.69 2.71
C THR A 93 16.27 7.80 2.76
N LEU A 94 15.57 7.02 1.93
CA LEU A 94 14.12 7.06 1.80
C LEU A 94 13.50 5.78 2.32
N THR A 95 12.63 5.89 3.33
CA THR A 95 11.82 4.77 3.81
C THR A 95 10.38 4.91 3.33
N ILE A 96 9.81 3.83 2.80
CA ILE A 96 8.39 3.76 2.44
C ILE A 96 7.76 2.66 3.31
N ASN A 97 6.78 3.05 4.12
CA ASN A 97 5.98 2.14 4.94
C ASN A 97 4.66 1.89 4.22
N LEU A 98 4.24 0.64 4.13
CA LEU A 98 2.96 0.24 3.58
C LEU A 98 1.99 -0.10 4.71
N GLN A 99 0.83 0.56 4.70
CA GLN A 99 -0.27 0.26 5.62
C GLN A 99 -1.50 -0.13 4.81
N ASP A 100 -2.19 -1.16 5.26
CA ASP A 100 -3.47 -1.56 4.69
C ASP A 100 -4.62 -0.80 5.38
N ALA A 101 -5.21 0.12 4.63
CA ALA A 101 -6.35 0.91 5.07
C ALA A 101 -7.60 0.05 5.29
N GLY A 102 -7.72 -1.09 4.60
CA GLY A 102 -8.77 -2.09 4.83
C GLY A 102 -8.54 -2.87 6.12
N ALA A 103 -7.29 -3.07 6.52
CA ALA A 103 -6.91 -3.89 7.67
C ALA A 103 -6.49 -3.09 8.92
N SER A 104 -7.25 -2.04 9.29
CA SER A 104 -6.97 -1.21 10.48
C SER A 104 -5.52 -0.69 10.54
N CYS A 105 -4.94 -0.36 9.39
CA CYS A 105 -3.59 0.18 9.26
C CYS A 105 -2.49 -0.84 9.59
N ALA A 106 -2.80 -2.13 9.48
CA ALA A 106 -1.81 -3.18 9.63
C ALA A 106 -0.68 -2.98 8.60
N PRO A 107 0.58 -3.22 8.98
CA PRO A 107 1.68 -3.15 8.02
C PRO A 107 1.55 -4.21 6.92
N GLN A 108 1.75 -3.83 5.66
CA GLN A 108 1.69 -4.77 4.54
C GLN A 108 3.07 -5.33 4.21
N ALA A 109 3.35 -6.54 4.67
CA ALA A 109 4.56 -7.29 4.33
C ALA A 109 4.49 -7.96 2.95
N GLY A 110 5.64 -8.24 2.35
CA GLY A 110 5.77 -9.06 1.14
C GLY A 110 5.38 -8.36 -0.18
N ALA A 111 5.09 -7.06 -0.15
CA ALA A 111 4.82 -6.29 -1.36
C ALA A 111 6.12 -5.81 -1.99
N TYR A 112 6.20 -5.87 -3.31
CA TYR A 112 7.28 -5.30 -4.09
C TYR A 112 7.06 -3.80 -4.17
N VAL A 113 8.02 -3.01 -3.68
CA VAL A 113 8.01 -1.56 -3.77
C VAL A 113 9.13 -1.15 -4.70
N ASP A 114 8.78 -0.66 -5.88
CA ASP A 114 9.71 -0.13 -6.86
C ASP A 114 9.83 1.39 -6.69
N ILE A 115 11.02 1.94 -6.87
CA ILE A 115 11.23 3.37 -7.05
C ILE A 115 12.07 3.64 -8.30
N TRP A 116 11.79 4.77 -8.96
CA TRP A 116 12.60 5.31 -10.04
C TRP A 116 12.53 6.83 -10.05
N HIS A 117 13.64 7.48 -10.40
CA HIS A 117 13.67 8.93 -10.48
C HIS A 117 14.80 9.44 -11.37
N ALA A 118 14.75 10.74 -11.65
CA ALA A 118 15.81 11.43 -12.38
C ALA A 118 17.10 11.56 -11.55
N ASN A 119 18.25 11.58 -12.21
CA ASN A 119 19.52 11.98 -11.60
C ASN A 119 19.56 13.49 -11.31
N ASN A 120 20.68 13.97 -10.76
CA ASN A 120 20.92 15.38 -10.45
C ASN A 120 20.81 16.36 -11.65
N GLN A 121 20.85 15.85 -12.89
CA GLN A 121 20.67 16.61 -14.12
C GLN A 121 19.24 16.57 -14.68
N GLY A 122 18.33 15.86 -14.03
CA GLY A 122 16.94 15.70 -14.50
C GLY A 122 16.79 14.62 -15.59
N ALA A 123 17.76 13.71 -15.74
CA ALA A 123 17.69 12.61 -16.70
C ALA A 123 17.31 11.28 -16.03
N TYR A 124 16.61 10.42 -16.75
CA TYR A 124 16.26 9.05 -16.38
C TYR A 124 17.16 8.04 -17.09
N SER A 125 17.42 6.93 -16.43
CA SER A 125 18.15 5.77 -16.96
C SER A 125 17.25 4.86 -17.80
N ASP A 126 17.83 3.97 -18.60
CA ASP A 126 17.20 3.01 -19.52
C ASP A 126 16.12 3.55 -20.49
N VAL A 127 16.15 4.86 -20.75
CA VAL A 127 15.17 5.50 -21.63
C VAL A 127 15.83 6.56 -22.50
N SER A 128 15.19 6.85 -23.62
CA SER A 128 15.55 7.94 -24.52
C SER A 128 14.27 8.65 -25.01
N GLY A 129 14.41 9.92 -25.40
CA GLY A 129 13.27 10.74 -25.87
C GLY A 129 12.49 11.43 -24.76
N SER A 130 11.41 12.15 -25.11
CA SER A 130 10.62 12.98 -24.17
C SER A 130 11.45 14.02 -23.39
N GLY A 131 12.50 14.56 -24.02
CA GLY A 131 13.44 15.48 -23.37
C GLY A 131 14.55 14.80 -22.57
N ASN A 132 14.57 13.46 -22.51
CA ASN A 132 15.64 12.67 -21.90
C ASN A 132 16.81 12.44 -22.88
N PRO A 133 18.07 12.50 -22.42
CA PRO A 133 19.22 11.97 -23.15
C PRO A 133 19.06 10.48 -23.49
N ASP A 134 19.92 9.96 -24.38
CA ASP A 134 19.95 8.52 -24.64
C ASP A 134 20.73 7.80 -23.53
N ASN A 135 19.98 7.24 -22.58
CA ASN A 135 20.52 6.48 -21.45
C ASN A 135 20.09 5.00 -21.50
N VAL A 136 19.69 4.49 -22.67
CA VAL A 136 19.29 3.08 -22.84
C VAL A 136 20.41 2.14 -22.40
N GLY A 137 20.07 1.10 -21.65
CA GLY A 137 21.01 0.11 -21.11
C GLY A 137 21.78 0.57 -19.87
N GLN A 138 21.41 1.70 -19.27
CA GLN A 138 21.91 2.13 -17.97
C GLN A 138 20.79 1.93 -16.95
N ASN A 139 21.09 1.45 -15.74
CA ASN A 139 20.03 1.07 -14.80
C ASN A 139 20.11 1.76 -13.42
N TRP A 140 20.92 2.80 -13.28
CA TRP A 140 21.02 3.60 -12.05
C TRP A 140 19.69 4.26 -11.65
N LEU A 141 19.55 4.58 -10.36
CA LEU A 141 18.38 5.23 -9.72
C LEU A 141 17.05 4.52 -9.97
N ARG A 142 17.10 3.21 -10.14
CA ARG A 142 15.97 2.29 -10.26
C ARG A 142 16.17 1.10 -9.35
N GLY A 143 15.11 0.61 -8.73
CA GLY A 143 15.19 -0.63 -7.98
C GLY A 143 13.93 -0.91 -7.22
N TYR A 144 13.83 -2.14 -6.72
CA TYR A 144 12.76 -2.54 -5.84
C TYR A 144 13.30 -3.23 -4.60
N GLN A 145 12.46 -3.25 -3.57
CA GLN A 145 12.63 -4.09 -2.40
C GLN A 145 11.30 -4.75 -2.07
N VAL A 146 11.36 -5.82 -1.28
CA VAL A 146 10.18 -6.47 -0.73
C VAL A 146 9.96 -5.93 0.68
N SER A 147 8.75 -5.46 0.97
CA SER A 147 8.42 -4.92 2.29
C SER A 147 8.57 -5.98 3.39
N ASP A 148 9.22 -5.58 4.49
CA ASP A 148 9.49 -6.45 5.62
C ASP A 148 8.24 -6.72 6.49
N ALA A 149 8.42 -7.39 7.63
CA ALA A 149 7.32 -7.66 8.56
C ALA A 149 6.66 -6.40 9.15
N ASN A 150 7.32 -5.24 9.08
CA ASN A 150 6.79 -3.94 9.45
C ASN A 150 6.24 -3.17 8.24
N GLY A 151 6.04 -3.85 7.10
CA GLY A 151 5.59 -3.25 5.86
C GLY A 151 6.55 -2.21 5.29
N SER A 152 7.83 -2.27 5.66
CA SER A 152 8.79 -1.19 5.38
C SER A 152 9.82 -1.61 4.33
N VAL A 153 10.23 -0.65 3.50
CA VAL A 153 11.42 -0.73 2.64
C VAL A 153 12.26 0.55 2.80
N THR A 154 13.58 0.43 2.73
CA THR A 154 14.49 1.59 2.85
C THR A 154 15.49 1.61 1.72
N PHE A 155 15.47 2.67 0.92
CA PHE A 155 16.39 2.89 -0.19
C PHE A 155 17.48 3.88 0.18
N THR A 156 18.71 3.59 -0.26
CA THR A 156 19.81 4.55 -0.34
C THR A 156 19.85 5.09 -1.76
N THR A 157 19.64 6.39 -1.91
CA THR A 157 19.62 7.09 -3.20
C THR A 157 20.20 8.51 -3.08
N VAL A 158 19.92 9.37 -4.06
CA VAL A 158 20.21 10.80 -4.05
C VAL A 158 18.93 11.60 -4.31
N MET A 159 18.91 12.86 -3.86
CA MET A 159 17.83 13.79 -4.21
C MET A 159 17.75 13.96 -5.74
N PRO A 160 16.56 13.86 -6.35
CA PRO A 160 16.43 13.99 -7.81
C PRO A 160 16.71 15.42 -8.29
N GLY A 161 17.17 15.56 -9.53
CA GLY A 161 17.25 16.84 -10.22
C GLY A 161 15.91 17.24 -10.85
N TRP A 162 15.78 18.53 -11.18
CA TRP A 162 14.62 19.05 -11.90
C TRP A 162 14.72 18.80 -13.41
N TYR A 163 13.58 18.52 -14.04
CA TYR A 163 13.40 18.53 -15.48
C TYR A 163 12.14 19.29 -15.88
N THR A 164 12.11 19.78 -17.11
CA THR A 164 11.09 20.70 -17.63
C THR A 164 9.66 20.23 -17.39
N SER A 165 8.79 21.17 -17.02
CA SER A 165 7.36 21.02 -16.77
C SER A 165 6.93 20.27 -15.51
N ARG A 166 7.86 19.79 -14.67
CA ARG A 166 7.55 18.99 -13.48
C ARG A 166 8.31 19.50 -12.27
N THR A 167 7.71 19.43 -11.08
CA THR A 167 8.44 19.64 -9.83
C THR A 167 9.33 18.42 -9.52
N ILE A 168 10.27 18.53 -8.57
CA ILE A 168 11.17 17.42 -8.19
C ILE A 168 10.36 16.31 -7.51
N HIS A 169 10.51 15.08 -7.99
CA HIS A 169 9.78 13.92 -7.48
C HIS A 169 10.54 12.61 -7.61
N ILE A 170 10.14 11.63 -6.81
CA ILE A 170 10.48 10.21 -6.95
C ILE A 170 9.20 9.45 -7.28
N HIS A 171 9.21 8.63 -8.31
CA HIS A 171 8.09 7.72 -8.53
C HIS A 171 8.21 6.50 -7.63
N PHE A 172 7.07 5.96 -7.20
CA PHE A 172 7.02 4.65 -6.57
C PHE A 172 5.85 3.82 -7.08
N ARG A 173 6.03 2.50 -7.03
CA ARG A 173 5.02 1.52 -7.41
C ARG A 173 4.97 0.40 -6.40
N VAL A 174 3.76 -0.01 -6.03
CA VAL A 174 3.52 -1.14 -5.13
C VAL A 174 2.86 -2.26 -5.91
N ARG A 175 3.48 -3.43 -5.92
CA ARG A 175 2.99 -4.64 -6.57
C ARG A 175 2.88 -5.76 -5.55
N LEU A 176 1.71 -6.38 -5.45
CA LEU A 176 1.50 -7.53 -4.60
C LEU A 176 0.55 -8.50 -5.30
N THR A 177 0.89 -9.79 -5.29
CA THR A 177 -0.09 -10.84 -5.63
C THR A 177 -0.68 -11.36 -4.35
N LEU A 178 -1.98 -11.15 -4.17
CA LEU A 178 -2.71 -11.55 -2.98
C LEU A 178 -2.99 -13.06 -3.01
N SER A 179 -3.35 -13.60 -1.85
CA SER A 179 -3.63 -15.03 -1.66
C SER A 179 -4.72 -15.56 -2.60
N ASP A 180 -5.67 -14.71 -3.01
CA ASP A 180 -6.75 -15.03 -3.94
C ASP A 180 -6.33 -15.00 -5.44
N SER A 181 -5.06 -14.65 -5.69
CA SER A 181 -4.42 -14.39 -6.98
C SER A 181 -4.87 -13.11 -7.67
N SER A 182 -5.57 -12.21 -6.98
CA SER A 182 -5.70 -10.83 -7.42
C SER A 182 -4.37 -10.09 -7.21
N THR A 183 -4.21 -8.98 -7.90
CA THR A 183 -2.97 -8.21 -7.90
C THR A 183 -3.25 -6.78 -7.51
N VAL A 184 -2.54 -6.29 -6.49
CA VAL A 184 -2.39 -4.86 -6.26
C VAL A 184 -1.29 -4.36 -7.17
N ASN A 185 -1.57 -3.27 -7.87
CA ASN A 185 -0.64 -2.61 -8.77
C ASN A 185 -0.91 -1.10 -8.71
N PHE A 186 -0.33 -0.46 -7.72
CA PHE A 186 -0.52 0.95 -7.42
C PHE A 186 0.70 1.75 -7.85
N THR A 187 0.50 2.92 -8.47
CA THR A 187 1.59 3.83 -8.83
C THR A 187 1.30 5.22 -8.30
N SER A 188 2.32 5.88 -7.75
CA SER A 188 2.22 7.28 -7.37
C SER A 188 3.59 7.97 -7.41
N GLN A 189 3.67 9.18 -6.86
CA GLN A 189 4.83 10.04 -6.85
C GLN A 189 5.02 10.62 -5.45
N LEU A 190 6.28 10.85 -5.07
CA LEU A 190 6.71 11.46 -3.83
C LEU A 190 7.33 12.81 -4.14
N TYR A 191 6.87 13.85 -3.44
CA TYR A 191 7.34 15.22 -3.61
C TYR A 191 8.13 15.70 -2.40
N PHE A 192 8.84 16.81 -2.55
CA PHE A 192 9.66 17.39 -1.48
C PHE A 192 9.40 18.88 -1.35
N ASP A 193 9.59 19.42 -0.16
CA ASP A 193 9.40 20.84 0.13
C ASP A 193 10.25 21.72 -0.80
N ASP A 194 9.67 22.80 -1.31
CA ASP A 194 10.36 23.66 -2.26
C ASP A 194 11.61 24.34 -1.68
N THR A 195 11.66 24.59 -0.37
CA THR A 195 12.88 25.13 0.26
C THR A 195 14.02 24.11 0.24
N ILE A 196 13.70 22.82 0.37
CA ILE A 196 14.68 21.73 0.25
C ILE A 196 15.10 21.57 -1.22
N ASN A 197 14.14 21.62 -2.15
CA ASN A 197 14.43 21.55 -3.58
C ASN A 197 15.40 22.66 -4.00
N SER A 198 15.15 23.90 -3.59
CA SER A 198 16.05 25.04 -3.86
C SER A 198 17.43 24.82 -3.24
N ALA A 199 17.51 24.34 -1.99
CA ALA A 199 18.80 24.06 -1.34
C ALA A 199 19.59 22.98 -2.09
N VAL A 200 18.93 21.92 -2.56
CA VAL A 200 19.55 20.83 -3.34
C VAL A 200 20.03 21.35 -4.70
N LEU A 201 19.21 22.11 -5.43
CA LEU A 201 19.58 22.65 -6.74
C LEU A 201 20.71 23.69 -6.68
N ALA A 202 20.93 24.31 -5.51
CA ALA A 202 22.08 25.19 -5.27
C ALA A 202 23.41 24.44 -5.06
N THR A 203 23.39 23.10 -4.90
CA THR A 203 24.60 22.30 -4.74
C THR A 203 25.30 22.03 -6.08
N SER A 204 26.62 21.85 -6.04
CA SER A 204 27.42 21.59 -7.24
C SER A 204 27.00 20.28 -7.92
N GLY A 205 26.84 20.32 -9.23
CA GLY A 205 26.48 19.15 -10.03
C GLY A 205 24.97 18.96 -10.21
N TYR A 206 24.13 19.80 -9.63
CA TYR A 206 22.71 19.87 -10.02
C TYR A 206 22.49 20.85 -11.17
N LYS A 207 21.45 20.60 -11.96
CA LYS A 207 20.99 21.56 -12.97
C LYS A 207 20.53 22.85 -12.27
N SER A 208 21.02 24.00 -12.74
CA SER A 208 20.77 25.30 -12.10
C SER A 208 19.29 25.60 -11.89
N GLU A 209 18.95 26.02 -10.68
CA GLU A 209 17.61 26.48 -10.29
C GLU A 209 17.13 27.67 -11.13
N ALA A 210 18.04 28.49 -11.69
CA ALA A 210 17.66 29.62 -12.54
C ALA A 210 16.83 29.21 -13.77
N ASN A 211 16.92 27.94 -14.18
CA ASN A 211 16.15 27.39 -15.28
C ASN A 211 14.89 26.63 -14.83
N ARG A 212 14.68 26.43 -13.52
CA ARG A 212 13.55 25.69 -12.97
C ARG A 212 12.25 26.40 -13.31
N ASP A 213 11.40 25.75 -14.10
CA ASP A 213 10.14 26.31 -14.58
C ASP A 213 8.93 25.97 -13.68
N THR A 214 9.06 24.96 -12.82
CA THR A 214 7.93 24.36 -12.10
C THR A 214 8.29 24.11 -10.64
N TYR A 215 7.52 24.75 -9.75
CA TYR A 215 7.51 24.54 -8.30
C TYR A 215 6.34 23.61 -7.93
N ASN A 216 6.26 23.15 -6.67
CA ASN A 216 5.18 22.25 -6.24
C ASN A 216 3.80 22.81 -6.56
N SER A 217 3.56 24.09 -6.26
CA SER A 217 2.26 24.74 -6.54
C SER A 217 1.94 24.92 -8.03
N GLY A 218 2.93 24.72 -8.92
CA GLY A 218 2.78 24.85 -10.36
C GLY A 218 2.72 23.51 -11.11
N ASP A 219 2.99 22.38 -10.44
CA ASP A 219 2.88 21.05 -11.06
C ASP A 219 1.45 20.53 -10.91
N GLN A 220 0.81 20.21 -12.04
CA GLN A 220 -0.57 19.71 -12.09
C GLN A 220 -0.78 18.34 -11.40
N LEU A 221 0.30 17.58 -11.14
CA LEU A 221 0.26 16.30 -10.44
C LEU A 221 0.61 16.43 -8.96
N TYR A 222 1.14 17.58 -8.54
CA TYR A 222 1.53 17.77 -7.15
C TYR A 222 0.33 17.66 -6.22
N ASP A 223 0.53 16.91 -5.13
CA ASP A 223 -0.38 16.81 -4.02
C ASP A 223 0.40 16.91 -2.71
N ALA A 224 -0.04 17.79 -1.81
CA ALA A 224 0.64 18.00 -0.53
C ALA A 224 0.61 16.75 0.36
N THR A 225 -0.35 15.84 0.16
CA THR A 225 -0.42 14.56 0.89
C THR A 225 0.67 13.57 0.47
N LEU A 226 1.32 13.81 -0.67
CA LEU A 226 2.42 13.01 -1.21
C LEU A 226 3.80 13.61 -0.92
N GLN A 227 3.87 14.70 -0.14
CA GLN A 227 5.14 15.33 0.23
C GLN A 227 5.82 14.55 1.36
N VAL A 228 7.09 14.18 1.16
CA VAL A 228 7.90 13.47 2.14
C VAL A 228 8.56 14.49 3.09
N PRO A 229 8.30 14.41 4.41
CA PRO A 229 9.05 15.22 5.37
C PRO A 229 10.50 14.71 5.44
N LEU A 230 11.45 15.60 5.18
CA LEU A 230 12.87 15.29 5.25
C LEU A 230 13.54 15.95 6.45
N THR A 231 14.55 15.28 6.98
CA THR A 231 15.48 15.80 7.99
C THR A 231 16.90 15.69 7.46
N GLY A 232 17.80 16.57 7.93
CA GLY A 232 19.18 16.65 7.44
C GLY A 232 19.44 17.91 6.63
N ASP A 233 20.49 17.87 5.82
CA ASP A 233 20.96 19.01 5.04
C ASP A 233 21.72 18.54 3.78
N THR A 234 22.12 19.48 2.94
CA THR A 234 22.82 19.20 1.68
C THR A 234 24.24 18.67 1.84
N THR A 235 24.83 18.76 3.04
CA THR A 235 26.21 18.30 3.31
C THR A 235 26.20 16.86 3.83
N SER A 236 25.34 16.58 4.80
CA SER A 236 25.20 15.27 5.44
C SER A 236 24.26 14.34 4.67
N GLY A 237 23.43 14.89 3.79
CA GLY A 237 22.33 14.21 3.13
C GLY A 237 21.02 14.32 3.92
N TYR A 238 19.94 13.89 3.28
CA TYR A 238 18.60 13.88 3.84
C TYR A 238 18.15 12.45 4.20
N ALA A 239 17.26 12.36 5.18
CA ALA A 239 16.51 11.16 5.48
C ALA A 239 15.02 11.49 5.58
N GLY A 240 14.18 10.64 4.99
CA GLY A 240 12.74 10.81 4.96
C GLY A 240 11.99 9.50 5.08
N SER A 241 10.78 9.56 5.63
CA SER A 241 9.86 8.44 5.68
C SER A 241 8.51 8.87 5.12
N PHE A 242 7.95 8.04 4.24
CA PHE A 242 6.60 8.19 3.72
C PHE A 242 5.77 6.96 4.08
N THR A 243 4.50 7.15 4.44
CA THR A 243 3.57 6.06 4.69
C THR A 243 2.53 6.03 3.58
N ALA A 244 2.54 4.97 2.79
CA ALA A 244 1.54 4.69 1.77
C ALA A 244 0.40 3.87 2.39
N ASN A 245 -0.79 4.48 2.47
CA ASN A 245 -2.02 3.83 2.90
C ASN A 245 -2.74 3.33 1.65
N LEU A 246 -2.72 2.03 1.40
CA LEU A 246 -3.39 1.41 0.26
C LEU A 246 -4.48 0.47 0.75
N ASP A 247 -5.48 0.23 -0.09
CA ASP A 247 -6.42 -0.87 0.11
C ASP A 247 -5.84 -2.11 -0.57
N PHE A 248 -5.36 -3.06 0.22
CA PHE A 248 -4.87 -4.34 -0.29
C PHE A 248 -5.98 -5.39 -0.40
N GLY A 249 -7.25 -5.00 -0.21
CA GLY A 249 -8.38 -5.89 -0.05
C GLY A 249 -8.39 -6.53 1.34
N ASP A 250 -9.58 -6.64 1.95
CA ASP A 250 -9.80 -7.10 3.33
C ASP A 250 -8.97 -8.35 3.70
N ASP A 251 -7.85 -8.16 4.41
CA ASP A 251 -7.15 -9.20 5.18
C ASP A 251 -7.37 -9.01 6.71
N SER A 252 -8.23 -8.07 7.13
CA SER A 252 -8.67 -8.01 8.52
C SER A 252 -10.01 -7.29 8.71
N SER A 253 -11.00 -7.99 9.24
CA SER A 253 -11.99 -7.35 10.11
C SER A 253 -11.97 -8.02 11.47
N THR A 254 -11.53 -7.29 12.49
CA THR A 254 -11.87 -7.55 13.90
C THR A 254 -11.96 -6.17 14.54
N SER A 255 -13.10 -5.70 15.05
CA SER A 255 -13.80 -6.22 16.24
C SER A 255 -15.18 -5.54 16.32
N THR A 256 -16.30 -6.18 16.66
CA THR A 256 -16.79 -6.59 18.00
C THR A 256 -18.25 -7.07 17.75
N SER A 257 -18.81 -8.22 18.14
CA SER A 257 -18.78 -8.97 19.40
C SER A 257 -19.31 -10.42 19.19
N SER A 258 -18.57 -11.38 19.72
CA SER A 258 -19.00 -12.61 20.42
C SER A 258 -17.98 -13.73 20.16
N SER A 259 -17.48 -14.30 21.26
CA SER A 259 -16.37 -15.24 21.34
C SER A 259 -16.54 -16.47 20.45
N SER A 260 -15.62 -16.68 19.51
CA SER A 260 -15.39 -17.97 18.86
C SER A 260 -13.98 -18.01 18.28
N THR A 261 -13.13 -18.87 18.81
CA THR A 261 -11.71 -19.09 18.46
C THR A 261 -11.49 -19.79 17.11
N ASP A 262 -12.46 -19.77 16.20
CA ASP A 262 -12.40 -20.54 14.96
C ASP A 262 -11.82 -19.70 13.81
N GLN A 263 -10.50 -19.82 13.61
CA GLN A 263 -9.74 -19.14 12.55
C GLN A 263 -9.53 -20.03 11.32
N THR A 264 -10.18 -21.19 11.23
CA THR A 264 -9.92 -22.15 10.16
C THR A 264 -11.20 -22.64 9.53
N VAL A 265 -11.26 -22.70 8.18
CA VAL A 265 -12.34 -23.43 7.53
C VAL A 265 -12.08 -24.93 7.62
N SER A 266 -12.93 -25.65 8.34
CA SER A 266 -12.97 -27.10 8.36
C SER A 266 -13.51 -27.61 7.02
N ALA A 267 -12.58 -27.97 6.12
CA ALA A 267 -12.91 -28.64 4.88
C ALA A 267 -11.79 -29.59 4.46
N THR A 268 -12.13 -30.61 3.66
CA THR A 268 -11.14 -31.56 3.13
C THR A 268 -11.41 -31.84 1.66
N LEU A 269 -10.36 -31.77 0.83
CA LEU A 269 -10.43 -32.16 -0.57
C LEU A 269 -10.36 -33.68 -0.64
N VAL A 270 -11.47 -34.32 -1.02
CA VAL A 270 -11.50 -35.78 -1.20
C VAL A 270 -10.93 -36.15 -2.57
N SER A 271 -11.32 -35.44 -3.63
CA SER A 271 -10.76 -35.65 -4.97
C SER A 271 -11.05 -34.47 -5.89
N ALA A 272 -10.19 -34.29 -6.90
CA ALA A 272 -10.47 -33.42 -8.04
C ALA A 272 -9.99 -34.11 -9.31
N VAL A 273 -10.89 -34.35 -10.26
CA VAL A 273 -10.60 -35.10 -11.48
C VAL A 273 -11.27 -34.44 -12.68
N ALA A 274 -10.50 -34.18 -13.74
CA ALA A 274 -11.05 -33.83 -15.04
C ALA A 274 -11.41 -35.12 -15.80
N LYS A 275 -12.66 -35.23 -16.27
CA LYS A 275 -13.14 -36.41 -16.98
C LYS A 275 -14.08 -36.06 -18.14
N ARG A 276 -14.13 -36.97 -19.10
CA ARG A 276 -15.06 -36.93 -20.23
C ARG A 276 -16.27 -37.81 -19.92
N ARG A 277 -17.48 -37.28 -20.08
CA ARG A 277 -18.73 -38.05 -20.00
C ARG A 277 -19.52 -37.80 -21.27
N SER A 278 -19.59 -38.79 -22.16
CA SER A 278 -20.14 -38.63 -23.50
C SER A 278 -19.48 -37.44 -24.24
N ARG A 279 -20.26 -36.49 -24.78
CA ARG A 279 -19.77 -35.28 -25.50
C ARG A 279 -19.37 -34.10 -24.60
N ARG A 280 -19.32 -34.26 -23.27
CA ARG A 280 -19.03 -33.17 -22.32
C ARG A 280 -17.77 -33.47 -21.50
N ARG A 281 -16.92 -32.47 -21.33
CA ARG A 281 -15.76 -32.51 -20.42
C ARG A 281 -16.09 -31.75 -19.15
N LEU A 282 -15.77 -32.33 -18.00
CA LEU A 282 -16.11 -31.82 -16.68
C LEU A 282 -14.91 -31.95 -15.76
N VAL A 283 -14.69 -30.94 -14.91
CA VAL A 283 -13.96 -31.14 -13.66
C VAL A 283 -14.97 -31.51 -12.60
N VAL A 284 -14.71 -32.61 -11.90
CA VAL A 284 -15.50 -33.07 -10.76
C VAL A 284 -14.64 -32.97 -9.51
N VAL A 285 -15.08 -32.15 -8.57
CA VAL A 285 -14.46 -31.97 -7.27
C VAL A 285 -15.36 -32.59 -6.22
N ARG A 286 -14.81 -33.44 -5.37
CA ARG A 286 -15.46 -33.96 -4.17
C ARG A 286 -14.77 -33.38 -2.96
N LEU A 287 -15.54 -32.81 -2.05
CA LEU A 287 -15.07 -32.25 -0.80
C LEU A 287 -16.01 -32.64 0.33
N ASN A 288 -15.47 -32.71 1.54
CA ASN A 288 -16.26 -32.73 2.77
C ASN A 288 -16.10 -31.36 3.42
N ALA A 289 -17.21 -30.64 3.56
CA ALA A 289 -17.24 -29.42 4.34
C ALA A 289 -17.59 -29.80 5.78
N GLY A 290 -16.69 -29.54 6.71
CA GLY A 290 -16.94 -29.69 8.15
C GLY A 290 -17.81 -28.57 8.72
N GLU A 291 -18.12 -27.55 7.93
CA GLU A 291 -19.02 -26.45 8.26
C GLU A 291 -19.76 -25.88 7.03
N ARG A 292 -20.52 -24.80 7.20
CA ARG A 292 -21.24 -24.13 6.10
C ARG A 292 -20.28 -23.24 5.31
N VAL A 293 -20.06 -23.58 4.04
CA VAL A 293 -19.05 -22.93 3.20
C VAL A 293 -19.58 -22.49 1.84
N THR A 294 -19.10 -21.38 1.31
CA THR A 294 -19.28 -20.95 -0.08
C THR A 294 -17.95 -21.10 -0.83
N GLY A 295 -17.92 -20.90 -2.15
CA GLY A 295 -16.63 -20.91 -2.83
C GLY A 295 -16.65 -21.05 -4.34
N ARG A 296 -15.46 -21.32 -4.88
CA ARG A 296 -15.23 -21.47 -6.31
C ARG A 296 -14.24 -22.58 -6.62
N VAL A 297 -14.40 -23.15 -7.79
CA VAL A 297 -13.43 -24.07 -8.40
C VAL A 297 -12.93 -23.45 -9.69
N ARG A 298 -11.62 -23.40 -9.88
CA ARG A 298 -10.93 -22.95 -11.10
C ARG A 298 -10.12 -24.10 -11.68
N LEU A 299 -10.17 -24.25 -13.00
CA LEU A 299 -9.23 -25.06 -13.78
C LEU A 299 -8.25 -24.09 -14.44
N VAL A 300 -6.94 -24.24 -14.16
CA VAL A 300 -5.90 -23.31 -14.63
C VAL A 300 -4.74 -24.05 -15.30
N ARG A 301 -4.08 -23.39 -16.26
CA ARG A 301 -2.84 -23.83 -16.91
C ARG A 301 -1.99 -22.61 -17.22
N HIS A 302 -0.72 -22.62 -16.80
CA HIS A 302 0.21 -21.48 -16.96
C HIS A 302 -0.48 -20.14 -16.61
N ASP A 303 -1.09 -20.11 -15.42
CA ASP A 303 -1.78 -18.95 -14.85
C ASP A 303 -3.04 -18.45 -15.61
N THR A 304 -3.40 -19.12 -16.71
CA THR A 304 -4.64 -18.87 -17.45
C THR A 304 -5.80 -19.69 -16.88
N VAL A 305 -6.93 -19.04 -16.57
CA VAL A 305 -8.18 -19.71 -16.15
C VAL A 305 -8.91 -20.31 -17.35
N LEU A 306 -8.92 -21.63 -17.46
CA LEU A 306 -9.52 -22.39 -18.56
C LEU A 306 -11.03 -22.62 -18.37
N ALA A 307 -11.45 -22.79 -17.12
CA ALA A 307 -12.84 -22.93 -16.71
C ALA A 307 -12.99 -22.59 -15.23
N HIS A 308 -14.15 -22.07 -14.83
CA HIS A 308 -14.43 -21.84 -13.41
C HIS A 308 -15.92 -21.99 -13.12
N ARG A 309 -16.25 -22.17 -11.84
CA ARG A 309 -17.61 -22.06 -11.35
C ARG A 309 -17.60 -21.58 -9.89
N ARG A 310 -18.53 -20.70 -9.56
CA ARG A 310 -18.86 -20.30 -8.19
C ARG A 310 -20.15 -21.00 -7.76
N TRP A 311 -20.28 -21.24 -6.47
CA TRP A 311 -21.52 -21.68 -5.84
C TRP A 311 -21.90 -20.68 -4.75
N GLY A 312 -23.18 -20.68 -4.38
CA GLY A 312 -23.60 -20.10 -3.11
C GLY A 312 -23.22 -21.02 -1.95
N TRP A 313 -23.82 -20.75 -0.79
CA TRP A 313 -23.60 -21.53 0.42
C TRP A 313 -23.93 -23.01 0.24
N LEU A 314 -22.98 -23.86 0.63
CA LEU A 314 -23.10 -25.29 0.80
C LEU A 314 -23.23 -25.58 2.29
N ALA A 315 -24.18 -26.44 2.67
CA ALA A 315 -24.29 -26.91 4.04
C ALA A 315 -23.08 -27.75 4.45
N GLN A 316 -22.90 -27.99 5.74
CA GLN A 316 -21.94 -28.99 6.23
C GLN A 316 -22.24 -30.37 5.62
N GLY A 317 -21.20 -31.11 5.22
CA GLY A 317 -21.30 -32.46 4.68
C GLY A 317 -20.55 -32.68 3.37
N ALA A 318 -20.83 -33.82 2.73
CA ALA A 318 -20.18 -34.22 1.49
C ALA A 318 -20.80 -33.54 0.26
N HIS A 319 -19.97 -32.92 -0.58
CA HIS A 319 -20.40 -32.22 -1.79
C HIS A 319 -19.66 -32.70 -3.04
N THR A 320 -20.40 -32.77 -4.15
CA THR A 320 -19.82 -33.01 -5.49
C THR A 320 -20.07 -31.81 -6.40
N LEU A 321 -19.00 -31.05 -6.62
CA LEU A 321 -18.98 -29.86 -7.45
C LEU A 321 -18.57 -30.21 -8.88
N ARG A 322 -19.27 -29.64 -9.86
CA ARG A 322 -19.02 -29.90 -11.29
C ARG A 322 -18.79 -28.60 -12.05
N VAL A 323 -17.64 -28.49 -12.71
CA VAL A 323 -17.29 -27.37 -13.59
C VAL A 323 -17.26 -27.87 -15.03
N LYS A 324 -17.97 -27.17 -15.93
CA LYS A 324 -17.96 -27.48 -17.35
C LYS A 324 -16.66 -26.97 -17.98
N VAL A 325 -15.95 -27.84 -18.69
CA VAL A 325 -14.77 -27.46 -19.47
C VAL A 325 -15.22 -27.10 -20.89
N PRO A 326 -15.04 -25.85 -21.36
CA PRO A 326 -15.41 -25.44 -22.73
C PRO A 326 -14.69 -26.29 -23.78
N ARG A 327 -15.29 -26.48 -24.97
CA ARG A 327 -14.68 -27.26 -26.06
C ARG A 327 -13.35 -26.67 -26.57
N LYS A 328 -13.21 -25.35 -26.53
CA LYS A 328 -11.99 -24.62 -26.92
C LYS A 328 -10.77 -24.91 -26.04
N VAL A 329 -10.96 -25.46 -24.84
CA VAL A 329 -9.84 -25.79 -23.95
C VAL A 329 -9.10 -27.01 -24.52
N ALA A 330 -7.80 -26.88 -24.75
CA ALA A 330 -6.97 -28.00 -25.19
C ALA A 330 -6.83 -29.08 -24.10
N HIS A 331 -6.69 -30.33 -24.51
CA HIS A 331 -6.32 -31.42 -23.61
C HIS A 331 -4.92 -31.20 -23.02
N GLY A 332 -4.56 -31.97 -22.00
CA GLY A 332 -3.26 -31.85 -21.32
C GLY A 332 -3.36 -31.43 -19.86
N ASP A 333 -2.20 -31.29 -19.22
CA ASP A 333 -2.10 -31.07 -17.78
C ASP A 333 -2.61 -29.70 -17.35
N ALA A 334 -3.19 -29.66 -16.16
CA ALA A 334 -3.76 -28.46 -15.57
C ALA A 334 -3.78 -28.61 -14.04
N LYS A 335 -4.12 -27.53 -13.34
CA LYS A 335 -4.38 -27.53 -11.90
C LYS A 335 -5.85 -27.20 -11.64
N VAL A 336 -6.46 -27.90 -10.71
CA VAL A 336 -7.75 -27.53 -10.11
C VAL A 336 -7.46 -26.82 -8.80
N LEU A 337 -7.93 -25.59 -8.69
CA LEU A 337 -7.87 -24.79 -7.48
C LEU A 337 -9.28 -24.75 -6.89
N VAL A 338 -9.41 -25.18 -5.64
CA VAL A 338 -10.64 -25.09 -4.86
C VAL A 338 -10.40 -24.05 -3.78
N ASN A 339 -11.25 -23.03 -3.74
CA ASN A 339 -11.24 -22.02 -2.68
C ASN A 339 -12.61 -22.07 -2.02
N LEU A 340 -12.64 -22.39 -0.73
CA LEU A 340 -13.83 -22.37 0.11
C LEU A 340 -13.69 -21.25 1.13
N ALA A 341 -14.81 -20.67 1.53
CA ALA A 341 -14.89 -19.72 2.61
C ALA A 341 -16.08 -20.06 3.51
N ASP A 342 -15.94 -19.96 4.82
CA ASP A 342 -17.07 -20.07 5.74
C ASP A 342 -17.84 -18.74 5.85
N ALA A 343 -18.83 -18.69 6.75
CA ALA A 343 -19.62 -17.47 6.99
C ALA A 343 -18.82 -16.37 7.73
N SER A 344 -17.73 -16.75 8.38
CA SER A 344 -16.82 -15.87 9.12
C SER A 344 -15.73 -15.28 8.21
N GLY A 345 -15.68 -15.70 6.94
CA GLY A 345 -14.69 -15.25 5.97
C GLY A 345 -13.36 -15.97 6.06
N ASN A 346 -13.21 -16.95 6.96
CA ASN A 346 -12.05 -17.83 6.94
C ASN A 346 -12.01 -18.52 5.59
N THR A 347 -10.81 -18.86 5.11
CA THR A 347 -10.65 -19.49 3.80
C THR A 347 -9.89 -20.80 3.88
N TRP A 348 -10.24 -21.73 3.00
CA TRP A 348 -9.52 -22.97 2.81
C TRP A 348 -9.26 -23.20 1.33
N TYR A 349 -8.02 -23.62 1.03
CA TYR A 349 -7.54 -23.80 -0.32
C TYR A 349 -7.05 -25.22 -0.53
N ALA A 350 -7.32 -25.76 -1.71
CA ALA A 350 -6.69 -26.99 -2.15
C ALA A 350 -6.34 -26.92 -3.64
N VAL A 351 -5.13 -27.36 -3.95
CA VAL A 351 -4.63 -27.46 -5.31
C VAL A 351 -4.42 -28.92 -5.68
N ARG A 352 -4.95 -29.35 -6.82
CA ARG A 352 -4.75 -30.70 -7.34
C ARG A 352 -4.36 -30.65 -8.81
N ARG A 353 -3.25 -31.33 -9.16
CA ARG A 353 -2.91 -31.56 -10.57
C ARG A 353 -3.92 -32.51 -11.19
N VAL A 354 -4.38 -32.20 -12.40
CA VAL A 354 -5.30 -33.02 -13.19
C VAL A 354 -4.87 -33.03 -14.65
N HIS A 355 -5.29 -34.05 -15.39
CA HIS A 355 -5.13 -34.10 -16.83
C HIS A 355 -6.49 -33.86 -17.52
N VAL A 356 -6.60 -32.82 -18.33
CA VAL A 356 -7.81 -32.53 -19.11
C VAL A 356 -7.89 -33.50 -20.29
N PRO A 357 -8.92 -34.34 -20.39
CA PRO A 357 -9.03 -35.31 -21.47
C PRO A 357 -9.31 -34.64 -22.81
N ARG A 358 -9.01 -35.36 -23.90
CA ARG A 358 -9.35 -34.97 -25.28
C ARG A 358 -10.84 -34.62 -25.43
#